data_AF-A0A7S0AX51-F1
#
_entry.id   AF-A0A7S0AX51-F1
#
_cell.length_a   1.000
_cell.length_b   1.000
_cell.length_c   1.000
_cell.angle_alpha   90.00
_cell.angle_beta   90.00
_cell.angle_gamma   90.00
#
_symmetry.space_group_name_H-M   'P 1'
#
loop_
_entity.id
_entity.type
_entity.pdbx_description
1 polymer ?
#
loop_
_entity_poly.entity_id
_entity_poly.type
_entity_poly.pdbx_seq_one_letter_code
_entity_poly.pdbx_strand_id
1 'polypeptide(L)'
;AVHDFLLRGPAIVKGDMTDPVVQDFFDVSKTVIVEAKRQDVNGQCTKKDATCKGKEIRDSRYNDMKASMYLLGNAFRINQTKAPDNLPTVQAAKKFFKVMDNMEKRVVKKPSTSDTASQKLYLEALDILDTYLDLVELPPTDSGNYDKEFDTKVGATARIM
;
A
#
# COMPACT_ATOMS: atom_id res chain seq x y z
N ALA A 1 -2.55 -4.68 2.30
CA ALA A 1 -1.36 -3.81 2.18
C ALA A 1 -0.47 -3.84 3.44
N VAL A 2 -0.81 -3.16 4.55
CA VAL A 2 0.05 -3.13 5.76
C VAL A 2 0.22 -4.52 6.39
N HIS A 3 -0.87 -5.28 6.49
CA HIS A 3 -0.82 -6.68 6.96
C HIS A 3 0.13 -7.54 6.11
N ASP A 4 0.08 -7.39 4.78
CA ASP A 4 0.95 -8.14 3.86
C ASP A 4 2.43 -7.81 4.06
N PHE A 5 2.76 -6.54 4.36
CA PHE A 5 4.10 -6.10 4.70
C PHE A 5 4.61 -6.72 6.00
N LEU A 6 3.76 -6.80 7.04
CA LEU A 6 4.11 -7.43 8.32
C LEU A 6 4.33 -8.94 8.19
N LEU A 7 3.57 -9.61 7.32
CA LEU A 7 3.75 -11.05 7.04
C LEU A 7 5.12 -11.39 6.43
N ARG A 8 5.84 -10.42 5.86
CA ARG A 8 7.20 -10.61 5.31
C ARG A 8 8.30 -10.60 6.39
N GLY A 9 7.98 -10.09 7.59
CA GLY A 9 8.94 -9.88 8.67
C GLY A 9 9.83 -11.08 8.98
N PRO A 10 9.31 -12.32 9.09
CA PRO A 10 10.13 -13.48 9.43
C PRO A 10 11.24 -13.78 8.41
N ALA A 11 10.99 -13.63 7.11
CA ALA A 11 11.98 -13.87 6.06
C ALA A 11 13.03 -12.75 6.01
N ILE A 12 12.56 -11.50 6.15
CA ILE A 12 13.41 -10.32 6.16
C ILE A 12 14.34 -10.32 7.37
N VAL A 13 13.83 -10.65 8.56
CA VAL A 13 14.62 -10.77 9.80
C VAL A 13 15.66 -11.88 9.70
N LYS A 14 15.37 -12.98 9.01
CA LYS A 14 16.38 -14.01 8.70
C LYS A 14 17.45 -13.53 7.72
N GLY A 15 17.23 -12.40 7.05
CA GLY A 15 18.17 -11.82 6.08
C GLY A 15 18.04 -12.43 4.69
N ASP A 16 17.03 -13.27 4.47
CA ASP A 16 16.82 -13.93 3.19
C ASP A 16 15.92 -13.08 2.29
N MET A 17 16.57 -12.32 1.41
CA MET A 17 15.87 -11.54 0.39
C MET A 17 15.55 -12.37 -0.86
N THR A 18 16.03 -13.61 -0.96
CA THR A 18 15.68 -14.50 -2.08
C THR A 18 14.35 -15.21 -1.85
N ASP A 19 13.81 -15.17 -0.63
CA ASP A 19 12.54 -15.77 -0.28
C ASP A 19 11.43 -15.26 -1.22
N PRO A 20 10.68 -16.16 -1.90
CA PRO A 20 9.57 -15.77 -2.79
C PRO A 20 8.56 -14.85 -2.12
N VAL A 21 8.35 -15.01 -0.82
CA VAL A 21 7.46 -14.17 -0.03
C VAL A 21 7.94 -12.71 -0.12
N VAL A 22 9.23 -12.44 0.09
CA VAL A 22 9.82 -11.09 0.02
C VAL A 22 9.86 -10.56 -1.42
N GLN A 23 10.24 -11.40 -2.39
CA GLN A 23 10.29 -11.03 -3.81
C GLN A 23 8.92 -10.63 -4.36
N ASP A 24 7.88 -11.42 -4.06
CA ASP A 24 6.53 -11.22 -4.57
C ASP A 24 5.89 -9.93 -4.09
N PHE A 25 6.38 -9.36 -2.98
CA PHE A 25 5.91 -8.08 -2.48
C PHE A 25 6.28 -6.92 -3.43
N PHE A 26 7.46 -6.99 -4.04
CA PHE A 26 7.97 -5.97 -4.96
C PHE A 26 7.72 -6.31 -6.44
N ASP A 27 7.24 -7.52 -6.75
CA ASP A 27 7.01 -7.97 -8.11
C ASP A 27 5.80 -7.25 -8.77
N VAL A 28 6.09 -6.39 -9.75
CA VAL A 28 5.10 -5.63 -10.54
C VAL A 28 4.26 -6.49 -11.48
N SER A 29 4.61 -7.76 -11.65
CA SER A 29 3.89 -8.70 -12.53
C SER A 29 2.91 -9.59 -11.78
N LYS A 30 2.91 -9.59 -10.44
CA LYS A 30 2.11 -10.56 -9.66
C LYS A 30 0.78 -10.04 -9.17
N THR A 31 0.62 -8.74 -8.92
CA THR A 31 -0.67 -8.20 -8.45
C THR A 31 -1.49 -7.72 -9.63
N VAL A 32 -2.66 -8.32 -9.88
CA VAL A 32 -3.60 -7.80 -10.87
C VAL A 32 -4.38 -6.64 -10.22
N ILE A 33 -4.25 -5.44 -10.78
CA ILE A 33 -4.94 -4.22 -10.33
C ILE A 33 -6.23 -4.01 -11.13
N VAL A 34 -6.18 -4.29 -12.44
CA VAL A 34 -7.36 -4.26 -13.31
C VAL A 34 -7.38 -5.56 -14.10
N GLU A 35 -8.39 -6.38 -13.80
CA GLU A 35 -8.64 -7.60 -14.57
C GLU A 35 -9.00 -7.25 -16.01
N ALA A 36 -8.50 -8.05 -16.95
CA ALA A 36 -8.85 -7.92 -18.36
C ALA A 36 -10.35 -8.17 -18.56
N LYS A 37 -11.13 -7.11 -18.75
CA LYS A 37 -12.53 -7.21 -19.14
C LYS A 37 -12.65 -7.37 -20.65
N ARG A 38 -13.65 -8.14 -21.09
CA ARG A 38 -13.98 -8.24 -22.51
C ARG A 38 -14.33 -6.84 -23.04
N GLN A 39 -13.70 -6.45 -24.14
CA GLN A 39 -13.97 -5.20 -24.86
C GLN A 39 -14.59 -5.54 -26.21
N ASP A 40 -15.91 -5.72 -26.21
CA ASP A 40 -16.71 -5.82 -27.41
C ASP A 40 -17.70 -4.65 -27.50
N VAL A 41 -17.96 -4.19 -28.72
CA VAL A 41 -19.04 -3.25 -29.02
C VAL A 41 -20.08 -4.04 -29.80
N ASN A 42 -21.28 -4.21 -29.23
CA ASN A 42 -22.37 -5.00 -29.83
C ASN A 42 -21.96 -6.43 -30.24
N GLY A 43 -21.16 -7.13 -29.41
CA GLY A 43 -20.72 -8.51 -29.70
C GLY A 43 -19.58 -8.62 -30.72
N GLN A 44 -19.09 -7.50 -31.27
CA GLN A 44 -17.97 -7.47 -32.21
C GLN A 44 -16.73 -6.87 -31.54
N CYS A 45 -15.58 -7.54 -31.70
CA CYS A 45 -14.30 -7.00 -31.25
C CYS A 45 -13.95 -5.75 -32.06
N THR A 46 -13.40 -4.72 -31.41
CA THR A 46 -12.94 -3.53 -32.13
C THR A 46 -11.79 -3.89 -33.09
N LYS A 47 -11.68 -3.20 -34.24
CA LYS A 47 -10.70 -3.51 -35.29
C LYS A 47 -9.22 -3.51 -34.84
N LYS A 48 -8.91 -2.97 -33.66
CA LYS A 48 -7.56 -2.91 -33.10
C LYS A 48 -7.20 -4.13 -32.22
N ASP A 49 -8.17 -4.91 -31.75
CA ASP A 49 -7.93 -6.08 -30.90
C ASP A 49 -8.74 -7.29 -31.39
N ALA A 50 -8.08 -8.19 -32.12
CA ALA A 50 -8.68 -9.41 -32.66
C ALA A 50 -9.13 -10.43 -31.59
N THR A 51 -8.77 -10.21 -30.32
CA THR A 51 -9.03 -11.14 -29.22
C THR A 51 -10.15 -10.70 -28.28
N CYS A 52 -10.77 -9.52 -28.48
CA CYS A 52 -11.78 -8.95 -27.57
C CYS A 52 -11.32 -8.82 -26.10
N LYS A 53 -10.04 -9.01 -25.77
CA LYS A 53 -9.53 -8.96 -24.40
C LYS A 53 -9.04 -7.54 -24.10
N GLY A 54 -9.60 -6.92 -23.07
CA GLY A 54 -9.06 -5.68 -22.53
C GLY A 54 -7.66 -5.88 -21.96
N LYS A 55 -6.94 -4.77 -21.78
CA LYS A 55 -5.60 -4.78 -21.21
C LYS A 55 -5.66 -5.07 -19.71
N GLU A 56 -4.94 -6.08 -19.27
CA GLU A 56 -4.70 -6.34 -17.85
C GLU A 56 -3.67 -5.34 -17.32
N ILE A 57 -3.96 -4.71 -16.18
CA ILE A 57 -3.00 -3.84 -15.49
C ILE A 57 -2.53 -4.60 -14.26
N ARG A 58 -1.22 -4.85 -14.23
CA ARG A 58 -0.53 -5.48 -13.10
C ARG A 58 0.37 -4.46 -12.41
N ASP A 59 0.53 -4.63 -11.11
CA ASP A 59 1.43 -3.85 -10.29
C ASP A 59 1.95 -4.70 -9.10
N SER A 60 2.71 -4.09 -8.18
CA SER A 60 3.24 -4.74 -6.99
C SER A 60 2.40 -4.45 -5.74
N ARG A 61 2.47 -5.34 -4.73
CA ARG A 61 1.86 -5.10 -3.42
C ARG A 61 2.47 -3.89 -2.72
N TYR A 62 3.76 -3.64 -2.97
CA TYR A 62 4.42 -2.44 -2.51
C TYR A 62 3.79 -1.16 -3.11
N ASN A 63 3.54 -1.11 -4.42
CA ASN A 63 2.94 0.06 -5.06
C ASN A 63 1.48 0.30 -4.59
N ASP A 64 0.71 -0.77 -4.39
CA ASP A 64 -0.61 -0.70 -3.76
C ASP A 64 -0.55 -0.12 -2.33
N MET A 65 0.45 -0.52 -1.55
CA MET A 65 0.72 0.05 -0.23
C MET A 65 1.09 1.54 -0.30
N LYS A 66 1.96 1.95 -1.25
CA LYS A 66 2.31 3.37 -1.45
C LYS A 66 1.07 4.22 -1.77
N ALA A 67 0.25 3.75 -2.70
CA ALA A 67 -0.98 4.43 -3.08
C ALA A 67 -1.94 4.54 -1.89
N SER A 68 -2.15 3.43 -1.17
CA SER A 68 -3.03 3.38 -0.01
C SER A 68 -2.57 4.31 1.12
N MET A 69 -1.28 4.31 1.46
CA MET A 69 -0.74 5.21 2.50
C MET A 69 -0.86 6.68 2.09
N TYR A 70 -0.60 7.01 0.82
CA TYR A 70 -0.75 8.39 0.36
C TYR A 70 -2.20 8.87 0.42
N LEU A 71 -3.15 8.02 -0.03
CA LEU A 71 -4.58 8.32 0.02
C LEU A 71 -5.08 8.48 1.46
N LEU A 72 -4.70 7.56 2.35
CA LEU A 72 -5.08 7.58 3.75
C LEU A 72 -4.51 8.80 4.48
N GLY A 73 -3.22 9.11 4.27
CA GLY A 73 -2.61 10.31 4.84
C GLY A 73 -3.25 11.62 4.36
N ASN A 74 -3.81 11.63 3.15
CA ASN A 74 -4.58 12.75 2.60
C ASN A 74 -6.05 12.76 3.05
N ALA A 75 -6.63 11.61 3.40
CA ALA A 75 -8.05 11.49 3.76
C ALA A 75 -8.36 12.12 5.13
N PHE A 76 -7.46 12.00 6.11
CA PHE A 76 -7.65 12.54 7.47
C PHE A 76 -7.24 14.01 7.61
N ARG A 77 -7.49 14.81 6.57
CA ARG A 77 -7.17 16.24 6.58
C ARG A 77 -8.13 17.04 7.44
N ILE A 78 -7.62 17.59 8.55
CA ILE A 78 -8.33 18.61 9.33
C ILE A 78 -8.40 19.95 8.57
N ASN A 79 -7.42 20.25 7.71
CA ASN A 79 -7.35 21.51 6.96
C ASN A 79 -7.07 21.27 5.47
N GLN A 80 -8.07 21.54 4.63
CA GLN A 80 -8.01 21.37 3.17
C GLN A 80 -7.18 22.45 2.46
N THR A 81 -6.81 23.54 3.14
CA THR A 81 -6.03 24.65 2.53
C THR A 81 -4.53 24.36 2.47
N LYS A 82 -4.02 23.40 3.27
CA LYS A 82 -2.62 22.97 3.19
C LYS A 82 -2.44 22.01 2.01
N ALA A 83 -1.42 22.24 1.18
CA ALA A 83 -1.07 21.34 0.08
C ALA A 83 -0.71 19.92 0.56
N PRO A 84 -0.99 18.88 -0.25
CA PRO A 84 -0.46 17.52 -0.19
C PRO A 84 0.60 17.24 0.87
N ASP A 85 1.73 17.79 0.47
CA ASP A 85 3.08 17.51 0.93
C ASP A 85 3.43 18.21 2.25
N ASN A 86 2.58 19.13 2.69
CA ASN A 86 2.77 19.88 3.94
C ASN A 86 2.04 19.22 5.11
N LEU A 87 1.36 18.09 4.88
CA LEU A 87 0.79 17.29 5.95
C LEU A 87 1.86 16.42 6.62
N PRO A 88 1.89 16.35 7.97
CA PRO A 88 2.77 15.43 8.69
C PRO A 88 2.58 13.96 8.28
N THR A 89 1.34 13.52 8.07
CA THR A 89 0.99 12.17 7.61
C THR A 89 1.60 11.84 6.25
N VAL A 90 1.46 12.73 5.26
CA VAL A 90 2.02 12.56 3.92
C VAL A 90 3.55 12.60 3.95
N GLN A 91 4.14 13.44 4.81
CA GLN A 91 5.58 13.47 5.00
C GLN A 91 6.11 12.17 5.62
N ALA A 92 5.43 11.61 6.62
CA ALA A 92 5.75 10.31 7.19
C ALA A 92 5.64 9.19 6.15
N ALA A 93 4.56 9.17 5.35
CA ALA A 93 4.40 8.23 4.24
C ALA A 93 5.55 8.35 3.22
N LYS A 94 5.94 9.57 2.83
CA LYS A 94 7.08 9.79 1.92
C LYS A 94 8.41 9.31 2.49
N LYS A 95 8.64 9.46 3.81
CA LYS A 95 9.82 8.90 4.47
C LYS A 95 9.82 7.38 4.38
N PHE A 96 8.68 6.74 4.68
CA PHE A 96 8.51 5.30 4.54
C PHE A 96 8.83 4.83 3.11
N PHE A 97 8.28 5.52 2.09
CA PHE A 97 8.54 5.20 0.68
C PHE A 97 10.02 5.26 0.33
N LYS A 98 10.74 6.26 0.83
CA LYS A 98 12.19 6.40 0.56
C LYS A 98 12.99 5.21 1.10
N VAL A 99 12.67 4.76 2.32
CA VAL A 99 13.34 3.61 2.94
C VAL A 99 13.01 2.32 2.18
N MET A 100 11.73 2.13 1.85
CA MET A 100 11.28 0.95 1.12
C MET A 100 11.75 0.91 -0.34
N ASP A 101 11.88 2.04 -1.03
CA ASP A 101 12.47 2.12 -2.39
C ASP A 101 13.95 1.73 -2.38
N ASN A 102 14.67 2.01 -1.28
CA ASN A 102 16.04 1.54 -1.12
C ASN A 102 16.08 0.03 -0.85
N MET A 103 15.11 -0.50 -0.10
CA MET A 103 14.98 -1.93 0.13
C MET A 103 14.63 -2.68 -1.17
N GLU A 104 13.64 -2.20 -1.93
CA GLU A 104 13.22 -2.75 -3.22
C GLU A 104 14.41 -2.93 -4.17
N LYS A 105 15.26 -1.90 -4.32
CA LYS A 105 16.46 -1.99 -5.18
C LYS A 105 17.37 -3.15 -4.79
N ARG A 106 17.45 -3.47 -3.50
CA ARG A 106 18.34 -4.51 -2.98
C ARG A 106 17.70 -5.89 -3.14
N VAL A 107 16.40 -6.00 -2.86
CA VAL A 107 15.62 -7.22 -3.07
C VAL A 107 15.54 -7.59 -4.56
N VAL A 108 15.23 -6.65 -5.44
CA VAL A 108 14.97 -6.95 -6.86
C VAL A 108 16.26 -7.06 -7.68
N LYS A 109 17.24 -6.16 -7.48
CA LYS A 109 18.43 -6.12 -8.35
C LYS A 109 19.58 -6.99 -7.87
N LYS A 110 19.70 -7.22 -6.55
CA LYS A 110 20.81 -7.98 -5.96
C LYS A 110 20.35 -8.73 -4.70
N PRO A 111 19.40 -9.67 -4.82
CA PRO A 111 18.94 -10.43 -3.68
C PRO A 111 20.08 -11.26 -3.09
N SER A 112 20.07 -11.40 -1.77
CA SER A 112 21.05 -12.16 -1.01
C SER A 112 20.36 -12.84 0.16
N THR A 113 20.90 -13.99 0.56
CA THR A 113 20.42 -14.81 1.69
C THR A 113 20.94 -14.33 3.06
N SER A 114 21.81 -13.31 3.08
CA SER A 114 22.38 -12.74 4.31
C SER A 114 22.52 -11.22 4.18
N ASP A 115 21.38 -10.56 4.02
CA ASP A 115 21.35 -9.13 3.72
C ASP A 115 21.02 -8.24 4.94
N THR A 116 22.05 -7.98 5.75
CA THR A 116 21.94 -7.18 6.99
C THR A 116 21.53 -5.72 6.75
N ALA A 117 21.80 -5.17 5.58
CA ALA A 117 21.36 -3.81 5.26
C ALA A 117 19.86 -3.75 4.92
N SER A 118 19.27 -4.83 4.37
CA SER A 118 17.83 -4.88 4.10
C SER A 118 17.05 -5.10 5.39
N GLN A 119 17.63 -5.85 6.34
CA GLN A 119 17.12 -5.94 7.70
C GLN A 119 17.04 -4.56 8.38
N LYS A 120 18.11 -3.77 8.30
CA LYS A 120 18.13 -2.42 8.89
C LYS A 120 17.08 -1.50 8.25
N LEU A 121 16.96 -1.53 6.92
CA LEU A 121 15.94 -0.77 6.21
C LEU A 121 14.52 -1.22 6.62
N TYR A 122 14.30 -2.51 6.86
CA TYR A 122 13.01 -3.01 7.32
C TYR A 122 12.67 -2.55 8.74
N LEU A 123 13.64 -2.57 9.67
CA LEU A 123 13.45 -2.04 11.01
C LEU A 123 13.16 -0.53 10.99
N GLU A 124 13.93 0.23 10.21
CA GLU A 124 13.68 1.67 10.01
C GLU A 124 12.29 1.92 9.40
N ALA A 125 11.86 1.07 8.46
CA ALA A 125 10.53 1.16 7.87
C ALA A 125 9.42 0.86 8.91
N LEU A 126 9.63 -0.07 9.84
CA LEU A 126 8.69 -0.33 10.94
C LEU A 126 8.56 0.86 11.88
N ASP A 127 9.66 1.49 12.28
CA ASP A 127 9.64 2.67 13.16
C ASP A 127 8.90 3.85 12.50
N ILE A 128 9.13 4.06 11.20
CA ILE A 128 8.42 5.11 10.45
C ILE A 128 6.94 4.75 10.26
N LEU A 129 6.63 3.47 10.04
CA LEU A 129 5.26 3.00 9.90
C LEU A 129 4.46 3.23 11.18
N ASP A 130 5.04 2.96 12.35
CA ASP A 130 4.44 3.23 13.65
C ASP A 130 4.12 4.73 13.80
N THR A 131 5.11 5.59 13.53
CA THR A 131 4.91 7.05 13.51
C THR A 131 3.81 7.48 12.54
N TYR A 132 3.73 6.85 11.36
CA TYR A 132 2.70 7.14 10.38
C TYR A 132 1.31 6.74 10.88
N LEU A 133 1.20 5.57 11.52
CA LEU A 133 -0.06 5.07 12.08
C LEU A 133 -0.54 5.92 13.26
N ASP A 134 0.35 6.46 14.08
CA ASP A 134 -0.01 7.42 15.13
C ASP A 134 -0.61 8.72 14.55
N LEU A 135 -0.07 9.19 13.42
CA LEU A 135 -0.53 10.42 12.77
C LEU A 135 -1.84 10.23 12.00
N VAL A 136 -2.07 9.02 11.49
CA VAL A 136 -3.35 8.63 10.90
C VAL A 136 -4.22 8.20 12.06
N GLU A 137 -4.92 9.16 12.70
CA GLU A 137 -5.83 8.90 13.81
C GLU A 137 -6.76 7.71 13.52
N LEU A 138 -6.37 6.53 13.97
CA LEU A 138 -7.28 5.42 14.12
C LEU A 138 -7.94 5.64 15.47
N PRO A 139 -9.29 5.66 15.54
CA PRO A 139 -9.97 5.71 16.83
C PRO A 139 -9.33 4.67 17.77
N PRO A 140 -9.04 5.04 19.02
CA PRO A 140 -8.51 4.08 19.98
C PRO A 140 -9.43 2.85 20.03
N THR A 141 -8.86 1.64 19.98
CA THR A 141 -9.66 0.41 19.92
C THR A 141 -10.47 0.18 21.20
N ASP A 142 -10.04 0.80 22.30
CA ASP A 142 -10.71 0.86 23.60
C ASP A 142 -11.78 1.96 23.69
N SER A 143 -11.99 2.76 22.63
CA SER A 143 -12.96 3.84 22.64
C SER A 143 -14.43 3.37 22.54
N GLY A 144 -14.68 2.04 22.49
CA GLY A 144 -16.00 1.44 22.32
C GLY A 144 -16.68 1.75 20.97
N ASN A 145 -15.93 2.30 20.01
CA ASN A 145 -16.43 2.61 18.66
C ASN A 145 -16.47 1.37 17.76
N TYR A 146 -15.67 0.34 18.08
CA TYR A 146 -15.57 -0.91 17.31
C TYR A 146 -16.52 -2.01 17.82
N ASP A 147 -17.11 -1.84 19.00
CA ASP A 147 -18.05 -2.79 19.61
C ASP A 147 -19.49 -2.62 19.11
N LYS A 148 -19.74 -1.62 18.24
CA LYS A 148 -21.06 -1.29 17.71
C LYS A 148 -21.16 -1.77 16.27
N GLU A 149 -22.31 -2.33 15.92
CA GLU A 149 -22.63 -2.67 14.54
C GLU A 149 -22.61 -1.39 13.69
N PHE A 150 -21.84 -1.41 12.61
CA PHE A 150 -21.58 -0.22 11.79
C PHE A 150 -22.88 0.23 11.13
N ASP A 151 -23.32 1.47 11.40
CA ASP A 151 -24.54 1.99 10.79
C ASP A 151 -24.31 2.20 9.28
N THR A 152 -24.96 1.38 8.47
CA THR A 152 -24.88 1.42 7.01
C THR A 152 -25.81 2.47 6.40
N LYS A 153 -26.59 3.20 7.22
CA LYS A 153 -27.50 4.23 6.75
C LYS A 153 -26.79 5.59 6.68
N VAL A 154 -26.55 6.04 5.45
CA VAL A 154 -25.96 7.35 5.18
C VAL A 154 -26.96 8.45 5.59
N GLY A 155 -26.51 9.42 6.41
CA GLY A 155 -27.27 10.65 6.72
C GLY A 155 -27.92 10.77 8.10
N ALA A 156 -27.70 9.82 9.02
CA ALA A 156 -28.31 9.87 10.36
C ALA A 156 -27.73 10.95 11.29
N THR A 157 -26.50 11.42 11.06
CA THR A 157 -25.92 12.54 11.80
C THR A 157 -25.07 13.42 10.89
N ALA A 158 -25.52 14.67 10.70
CA ALA A 158 -24.68 15.74 10.19
C ALA A 158 -23.72 16.19 11.29
N ARG A 159 -22.55 15.57 11.41
CA ARG A 159 -21.44 16.15 12.17
C ARG A 159 -20.45 16.80 11.23
N ILE A 160 -20.77 18.04 10.87
CA ILE A 160 -19.79 19.12 10.80
C ILE A 160 -20.32 20.18 11.77
N MET A 161 -19.73 20.26 12.96
CA MET A 161 -19.64 21.49 13.75
C MET A 161 -18.16 21.78 13.94
#